data_AF-A0A6N9TQN7-F1
#
_entry.id   AF-A0A6N9TQN7-F1
#
_cell.length_a   1.000
_cell.length_b   1.000
_cell.length_c   1.000
_cell.angle_alpha   90.00
_cell.angle_beta   90.00
_cell.angle_gamma   90.00
#
_symmetry.space_group_name_H-M   'P 1'
#
loop_
_entity.id
_entity.type
_entity.pdbx_description
1 polymer ?
#
loop_
_entity_poly.entity_id
_entity_poly.type
_entity_poly.pdbx_seq_one_letter_code
_entity_poly.pdbx_strand_id
1 'polypeptide(L)'
;MPLEAVPAARSAFATALPPTGWPFHAERKVLDLEALAAEVRRRQAAGQRVVFTNGCFDLLHAGHARYLEAARREGHALVVALNSDASVRGLKGPTRPITPQDQRARVVAGLEAVDYVVLFDDPTPLRVIEALRPDVLVKGADWAEDAIVGADLVRARGGRVVRVPLVPELSTTAVVDRILQRGGPASSKD
;
A
#
# COMPACT_ATOMS: atom_id res chain seq x y z
N MET A 1 25.73 45.70 -9.87
CA MET A 1 26.41 44.71 -9.00
C MET A 1 27.55 44.09 -9.79
N PRO A 2 28.81 44.23 -9.35
CA PRO A 2 29.95 43.69 -10.09
C PRO A 2 29.86 42.16 -10.23
N LEU A 3 30.19 41.64 -11.42
CA LEU A 3 30.11 40.22 -11.80
C LEU A 3 30.96 39.29 -10.91
N GLU A 4 31.94 39.85 -10.20
CA GLU A 4 32.79 39.16 -9.22
C GLU A 4 32.04 38.74 -7.94
N ALA A 5 30.84 39.27 -7.70
CA ALA A 5 30.01 38.91 -6.54
C ALA A 5 29.17 37.63 -6.74
N VAL A 6 29.07 37.10 -7.97
CA VAL A 6 28.23 35.94 -8.30
C VAL A 6 28.77 34.62 -7.72
N PRO A 7 30.09 34.32 -7.76
CA PRO A 7 30.62 33.09 -7.16
C PRO A 7 30.46 33.05 -5.63
N ALA A 8 30.66 34.20 -4.96
CA ALA A 8 30.49 34.33 -3.52
C ALA A 8 29.01 34.15 -3.09
N ALA A 9 28.07 34.67 -3.88
CA ALA A 9 26.64 34.43 -3.67
C ALA A 9 26.26 32.95 -3.87
N ARG A 10 26.84 32.25 -4.87
CA ARG A 10 26.58 30.82 -5.12
C ARG A 10 27.09 29.90 -3.99
N SER A 11 28.20 30.26 -3.34
CA SER A 11 28.72 29.56 -2.16
C SER A 11 27.77 29.66 -0.96
N ALA A 12 27.13 30.81 -0.77
CA ALA A 12 26.22 31.07 0.35
C ALA A 12 24.86 30.34 0.23
N PHE A 13 24.48 29.87 -0.96
CA PHE A 13 23.17 29.23 -1.21
C PHE A 13 23.15 27.70 -1.02
N ALA A 14 24.17 27.09 -0.42
CA ALA A 14 24.20 25.66 -0.08
C ALA A 14 23.83 24.71 -1.25
N THR A 15 24.03 25.14 -2.50
CA THR A 15 23.74 24.33 -3.71
C THR A 15 24.84 23.32 -4.05
N ALA A 16 25.88 23.21 -3.21
CA ALA A 16 27.06 22.37 -3.45
C ALA A 16 27.16 21.16 -2.51
N LEU A 17 26.11 20.84 -1.75
CA LEU A 17 26.03 19.49 -1.21
C LEU A 17 25.75 18.57 -2.41
N PRO A 18 26.60 17.56 -2.71
CA PRO A 18 26.20 16.52 -3.65
C PRO A 18 24.86 15.98 -3.17
N PRO A 19 23.94 15.56 -4.06
CA PRO A 19 22.70 14.95 -3.61
C PRO A 19 23.08 13.81 -2.67
N THR A 20 22.85 14.03 -1.37
CA THR A 20 22.94 12.99 -0.36
C THR A 20 22.08 11.87 -0.89
N GLY A 21 22.64 10.65 -1.00
CA GLY A 21 21.96 9.54 -1.67
C GLY A 21 20.51 9.45 -1.20
N TRP A 22 19.57 9.29 -2.14
CA TRP A 22 18.15 9.23 -1.85
C TRP A 22 17.90 8.16 -0.76
N PRO A 23 17.58 8.55 0.48
CA PRO A 23 17.64 7.62 1.62
C PRO A 23 16.45 6.65 1.64
N PHE A 24 15.45 6.91 0.80
CA PHE A 24 14.18 6.19 0.79
C PHE A 24 14.18 5.06 -0.25
N HIS A 25 14.38 3.85 0.23
CA HIS A 25 14.36 2.63 -0.57
C HIS A 25 13.05 1.89 -0.37
N ALA A 26 12.02 2.22 -1.16
CA ALA A 26 10.69 1.61 -1.08
C ALA A 26 10.76 0.07 -1.17
N GLU A 27 11.69 -0.47 -1.95
CA GLU A 27 11.95 -1.90 -2.08
C GLU A 27 12.23 -2.60 -0.75
N ARG A 28 12.79 -1.90 0.26
CA ARG A 28 13.07 -2.47 1.59
C ARG A 28 11.82 -2.73 2.42
N LYS A 29 10.69 -2.13 2.03
CA LYS A 29 9.40 -2.39 2.68
C LYS A 29 8.73 -3.66 2.14
N VAL A 30 9.17 -4.17 1.00
CA VAL A 30 8.64 -5.40 0.41
C VAL A 30 9.39 -6.58 1.00
N LEU A 31 8.71 -7.39 1.81
CA LEU A 31 9.29 -8.53 2.51
C LEU A 31 8.52 -9.81 2.16
N ASP A 32 9.21 -10.94 2.18
CA ASP A 32 8.53 -12.24 2.21
C ASP A 32 7.79 -12.43 3.55
N LEU A 33 6.89 -13.42 3.57
CA LEU A 33 6.02 -13.64 4.72
C LEU A 33 6.79 -14.01 5.99
N GLU A 34 7.89 -14.74 5.88
CA GLU A 34 8.68 -15.20 7.03
C GLU A 34 9.44 -14.04 7.68
N ALA A 35 10.17 -13.28 6.86
CA ALA A 35 10.89 -12.08 7.29
C ALA A 35 9.93 -11.04 7.86
N LEU A 36 8.79 -10.83 7.22
CA LEU A 36 7.77 -9.92 7.73
C LEU A 36 7.19 -10.39 9.06
N ALA A 37 6.91 -11.69 9.22
CA ALA A 37 6.40 -12.22 10.48
C ALA A 37 7.40 -12.02 11.62
N ALA A 38 8.70 -12.16 11.37
CA ALA A 38 9.75 -11.85 12.34
C ALA A 38 9.77 -10.37 12.72
N GLU A 39 9.65 -9.48 11.73
CA GLU A 39 9.62 -8.03 11.94
C GLU A 39 8.37 -7.58 12.71
N VAL A 40 7.20 -8.13 12.39
CA VAL A 40 5.95 -7.87 13.12
C VAL A 40 6.09 -8.28 14.59
N ARG A 41 6.62 -9.48 14.86
CA ARG A 41 6.88 -9.94 16.24
C ARG A 41 7.83 -9.02 16.97
N ARG A 42 8.91 -8.57 16.32
CA ARG A 42 9.89 -7.63 16.90
C ARG A 42 9.23 -6.31 17.29
N ARG A 43 8.37 -5.76 16.43
CA ARG A 43 7.63 -4.52 16.70
C ARG A 43 6.63 -4.68 17.84
N GLN A 44 5.87 -5.76 17.84
CA GLN A 44 4.93 -6.06 18.93
C GLN A 44 5.65 -6.24 20.28
N ALA A 45 6.80 -6.91 20.30
CA ALA A 45 7.64 -7.04 21.49
C ALA A 45 8.18 -5.68 22.00
N ALA A 46 8.32 -4.69 21.11
CA ALA A 46 8.66 -3.31 21.45
C ALA A 46 7.42 -2.47 21.84
N GLY A 47 6.25 -3.07 22.03
CA GLY A 47 5.02 -2.39 22.41
C GLY A 47 4.30 -1.69 21.26
N GLN A 48 4.74 -1.87 20.01
CA GLN A 48 4.10 -1.28 18.85
C GLN A 48 2.92 -2.12 18.37
N ARG A 49 1.76 -1.48 18.23
CA ARG A 49 0.58 -2.04 17.54
C ARG A 49 0.78 -2.07 16.03
N VAL A 50 0.70 -3.26 15.44
CA VAL A 50 0.79 -3.49 14.00
C VAL A 50 -0.60 -3.58 13.38
N VAL A 51 -0.83 -2.76 12.36
CA VAL A 51 -2.05 -2.69 11.58
C VAL A 51 -1.89 -3.50 10.31
N PHE A 52 -2.93 -4.22 9.93
CA PHE A 52 -2.98 -5.01 8.71
C PHE A 52 -4.17 -4.61 7.84
N THR A 53 -3.92 -4.52 6.54
CA THR A 53 -4.95 -4.48 5.50
C THR A 53 -4.50 -5.32 4.32
N ASN A 54 -5.43 -5.71 3.44
CA ASN A 54 -5.08 -6.32 2.16
C ASN A 54 -5.93 -5.78 1.03
N GLY A 55 -5.43 -5.94 -0.20
CA GLY A 55 -6.16 -5.60 -1.40
C GLY A 55 -5.33 -5.78 -2.67
N CYS A 56 -5.98 -5.56 -3.81
CA CYS A 56 -5.32 -5.62 -5.12
C CYS A 56 -4.49 -4.37 -5.42
N PHE A 57 -5.00 -3.17 -5.07
CA PHE A 57 -4.36 -1.87 -5.34
C PHE A 57 -3.84 -1.74 -6.79
N ASP A 58 -4.70 -2.04 -7.77
CA ASP A 58 -4.34 -2.10 -9.19
C ASP A 58 -3.94 -0.73 -9.75
N LEU A 59 -4.90 0.15 -10.00
CA LEU A 59 -4.63 1.56 -10.30
C LEU A 59 -4.88 2.38 -9.04
N LEU A 60 -3.81 2.92 -8.45
CA LEU A 60 -3.93 3.82 -7.32
C LEU A 60 -4.67 5.11 -7.68
N HIS A 61 -5.42 5.60 -6.71
CA HIS A 61 -6.16 6.85 -6.77
C HIS A 61 -6.28 7.42 -5.35
N ALA A 62 -6.77 8.66 -5.23
CA ALA A 62 -6.87 9.33 -3.93
C ALA A 62 -7.70 8.57 -2.89
N GLY A 63 -8.69 7.77 -3.32
CA GLY A 63 -9.42 6.85 -2.43
C GLY A 63 -8.52 5.83 -1.72
N HIS A 64 -7.56 5.21 -2.43
CA HIS A 64 -6.60 4.30 -1.83
C HIS A 64 -5.64 5.01 -0.86
N ALA A 65 -5.16 6.21 -1.22
CA ALA A 65 -4.29 6.99 -0.35
C ALA A 65 -4.99 7.32 0.97
N ARG A 66 -6.21 7.88 0.90
CA ARG A 66 -7.05 8.17 2.08
C ARG A 66 -7.33 6.94 2.93
N TYR A 67 -7.65 5.81 2.29
CA TYR A 67 -7.89 4.55 2.98
C TYR A 67 -6.65 4.06 3.75
N LEU A 68 -5.48 4.06 3.10
CA LEU A 68 -4.24 3.61 3.72
C LEU A 68 -3.76 4.56 4.82
N GLU A 69 -3.95 5.87 4.65
CA GLU A 69 -3.69 6.85 5.72
C GLU A 69 -4.62 6.65 6.91
N ALA A 70 -5.90 6.38 6.70
CA ALA A 70 -6.84 6.05 7.78
C ALA A 70 -6.40 4.76 8.49
N ALA A 71 -6.06 3.71 7.74
CA ALA A 71 -5.53 2.47 8.32
C ALA A 71 -4.26 2.72 9.16
N ARG A 72 -3.32 3.52 8.65
CA ARG A 72 -2.06 3.81 9.33
C ARG A 72 -2.25 4.52 10.67
N ARG A 73 -3.33 5.29 10.84
CA ARG A 73 -3.68 5.98 12.11
C ARG A 73 -4.15 5.04 13.20
N GLU A 74 -4.53 3.80 12.88
CA GLU A 74 -5.04 2.84 13.85
C GLU A 74 -3.94 2.12 14.66
N GLY A 75 -2.66 2.41 14.38
CA GLY A 75 -1.52 1.83 15.07
C GLY A 75 -0.18 2.49 14.71
N HIS A 76 0.91 1.75 14.90
CA HIS A 76 2.28 2.27 14.78
C HIS A 76 3.00 1.83 13.52
N ALA A 77 2.54 0.75 12.88
CA ALA A 77 3.07 0.26 11.61
C ALA A 77 1.94 -0.32 10.77
N LEU A 78 1.88 0.02 9.48
CA LEU A 78 0.91 -0.54 8.54
C LEU A 78 1.57 -1.59 7.62
N VAL A 79 1.03 -2.79 7.68
CA VAL A 79 1.28 -3.87 6.73
C VAL A 79 0.17 -3.90 5.68
N VAL A 80 0.56 -3.89 4.41
CA VAL A 80 -0.34 -4.10 3.27
C VAL A 80 -0.02 -5.44 2.60
N ALA A 81 -0.95 -6.39 2.72
CA ALA A 81 -0.87 -7.62 1.93
C ALA A 81 -1.48 -7.40 0.53
N LEU A 82 -0.67 -7.59 -0.50
CA LEU A 82 -1.06 -7.45 -1.90
C LEU A 82 -1.35 -8.80 -2.53
N ASN A 83 -2.52 -8.92 -3.13
CA ASN A 83 -2.86 -10.09 -3.95
C ASN A 83 -1.87 -10.20 -5.12
N SER A 84 -1.35 -11.39 -5.38
CA SER A 84 -0.56 -11.70 -6.57
C SER A 84 -1.39 -11.60 -7.85
N ASP A 85 -0.73 -11.59 -9.01
CA ASP A 85 -1.44 -11.53 -10.28
C ASP A 85 -2.34 -12.75 -10.51
N ALA A 86 -1.92 -13.93 -10.04
CA ALA A 86 -2.73 -15.14 -10.08
C ALA A 86 -3.96 -15.02 -9.17
N SER A 87 -3.77 -14.54 -7.94
CA SER A 87 -4.86 -14.31 -6.97
C SER A 87 -5.89 -13.32 -7.53
N VAL A 88 -5.44 -12.19 -8.09
CA VAL A 88 -6.33 -11.18 -8.68
C VAL A 88 -7.08 -11.72 -9.90
N ARG A 89 -6.42 -12.45 -10.80
CA ARG A 89 -7.08 -13.09 -11.96
C ARG A 89 -8.19 -14.03 -11.53
N GLY A 90 -7.97 -14.84 -10.49
CA GLY A 90 -8.97 -15.73 -9.93
C GLY A 90 -10.18 -14.99 -9.33
N LEU A 91 -9.95 -13.83 -8.72
CA LEU A 91 -11.00 -13.05 -8.05
C LEU A 91 -11.79 -12.11 -8.98
N LYS A 92 -11.12 -11.50 -9.96
CA LYS A 92 -11.68 -10.41 -10.78
C LYS A 92 -11.78 -10.76 -12.27
N GLY A 93 -11.31 -11.94 -12.67
CA GLY A 93 -11.29 -12.39 -14.05
C GLY A 93 -9.98 -12.10 -14.78
N PRO A 94 -9.83 -12.62 -16.02
CA PRO A 94 -8.54 -12.67 -16.73
C PRO A 94 -8.01 -11.30 -17.16
N THR A 95 -8.87 -10.28 -17.22
CA THR A 95 -8.49 -8.90 -17.62
C THR A 95 -7.89 -8.09 -16.47
N ARG A 96 -7.76 -8.66 -15.28
CA ARG A 96 -7.20 -8.02 -14.09
C ARG A 96 -6.11 -8.90 -13.47
N PRO A 97 -5.05 -8.32 -12.86
CA PRO A 97 -4.81 -6.89 -12.71
C PRO A 97 -4.32 -6.26 -14.03
N ILE A 98 -4.45 -4.94 -14.16
CA ILE A 98 -3.83 -4.18 -15.27
C ILE A 98 -2.33 -4.03 -15.01
N THR A 99 -1.97 -3.75 -13.75
CA THR A 99 -0.59 -3.53 -13.34
C THR A 99 -0.03 -4.79 -12.67
N PRO A 100 1.12 -5.34 -13.13
CA PRO A 100 1.75 -6.51 -12.52
C PRO A 100 2.07 -6.34 -11.04
N GLN A 101 2.10 -7.44 -10.30
CA GLN A 101 2.23 -7.44 -8.84
C GLN A 101 3.46 -6.71 -8.31
N ASP A 102 4.62 -6.84 -8.97
CA ASP A 102 5.87 -6.23 -8.50
C ASP A 102 5.82 -4.70 -8.66
N GLN A 103 5.15 -4.23 -9.72
CA GLN A 103 4.92 -2.81 -9.94
C GLN A 103 3.93 -2.26 -8.92
N ARG A 104 2.83 -2.98 -8.64
CA ARG A 104 1.88 -2.60 -7.57
C ARG A 104 2.57 -2.55 -6.22
N ALA A 105 3.38 -3.54 -5.88
CA ALA A 105 4.16 -3.59 -4.64
C ALA A 105 5.11 -2.39 -4.54
N ARG A 106 5.83 -2.06 -5.61
CA ARG A 106 6.71 -0.89 -5.65
C ARG A 106 5.95 0.41 -5.38
N VAL A 107 4.82 0.61 -6.05
CA VAL A 107 4.02 1.84 -5.90
C VAL A 107 3.44 1.94 -4.49
N VAL A 108 2.86 0.87 -3.97
CA VAL A 108 2.28 0.83 -2.61
C VAL A 108 3.35 1.04 -1.54
N ALA A 109 4.53 0.41 -1.68
CA ALA A 109 5.66 0.63 -0.78
C ALA A 109 6.18 2.08 -0.82
N GLY A 110 6.01 2.77 -1.95
CA GLY A 110 6.35 4.18 -2.10
C GLY A 110 5.47 5.12 -1.26
N LEU A 111 4.32 4.66 -0.77
CA LEU A 111 3.42 5.48 0.04
C LEU A 111 3.96 5.65 1.45
N GLU A 112 3.90 6.88 1.95
CA GLU A 112 4.37 7.24 3.30
C GLU A 112 3.61 6.46 4.39
N ALA A 113 2.30 6.27 4.21
CA ALA A 113 1.44 5.57 5.15
C ALA A 113 1.75 4.06 5.29
N VAL A 114 2.54 3.48 4.38
CA VAL A 114 2.81 2.04 4.34
C VAL A 114 4.19 1.74 4.91
N ASP A 115 4.27 0.88 5.92
CA ASP A 115 5.54 0.44 6.51
C ASP A 115 6.05 -0.83 5.86
N TYR A 116 5.16 -1.77 5.53
CA TYR A 116 5.50 -3.06 4.91
C TYR A 116 4.51 -3.50 3.85
N VAL A 117 5.01 -4.24 2.88
CA VAL A 117 4.25 -4.89 1.82
C VAL A 117 4.64 -6.37 1.77
N VAL A 118 3.64 -7.23 1.63
CA VAL A 118 3.83 -8.67 1.39
C VAL A 118 2.93 -9.13 0.27
N LEU A 119 3.42 -9.97 -0.63
CA LEU A 119 2.64 -10.59 -1.70
C LEU A 119 2.06 -11.92 -1.21
N PHE A 120 0.85 -12.25 -1.65
CA PHE A 120 0.23 -13.55 -1.36
C PHE A 120 -0.63 -14.06 -2.52
N ASP A 121 -0.64 -15.38 -2.71
CA ASP A 121 -1.36 -16.05 -3.80
C ASP A 121 -2.75 -16.53 -3.43
N ASP A 122 -2.98 -16.81 -2.14
CA ASP A 122 -4.23 -17.40 -1.68
C ASP A 122 -5.45 -16.51 -2.03
N PRO A 123 -6.65 -17.10 -2.22
CA PRO A 123 -7.86 -16.32 -2.52
C PRO A 123 -8.26 -15.34 -1.40
N THR A 124 -7.83 -15.62 -0.17
CA THR A 124 -8.11 -14.80 1.01
C THR A 124 -6.82 -14.51 1.77
N PRO A 125 -6.73 -13.41 2.54
CA PRO A 125 -5.54 -13.07 3.30
C PRO A 125 -5.35 -13.94 4.57
N LEU A 126 -6.19 -14.96 4.80
CA LEU A 126 -6.26 -15.65 6.10
C LEU A 126 -4.91 -16.21 6.55
N ARG A 127 -4.18 -16.89 5.65
CA ARG A 127 -2.85 -17.45 5.96
C ARG A 127 -1.82 -16.39 6.33
N VAL A 128 -1.91 -15.21 5.69
CA VAL A 128 -1.05 -14.07 6.04
C VAL A 128 -1.42 -13.54 7.44
N ILE A 129 -2.71 -13.40 7.73
CA ILE A 129 -3.20 -12.94 9.04
C ILE A 129 -2.77 -13.94 10.15
N GLU A 130 -2.87 -15.25 9.90
CA GLU A 130 -2.43 -16.30 10.83
C GLU A 130 -0.92 -16.25 11.10
N ALA A 131 -0.11 -15.98 10.08
CA ALA A 131 1.35 -15.88 10.22
C ALA A 131 1.77 -14.58 10.94
N LEU A 132 1.18 -13.44 10.55
CA LEU A 132 1.56 -12.14 11.07
C LEU A 132 0.93 -11.82 12.42
N ARG A 133 -0.29 -12.31 12.68
CA ARG A 133 -1.06 -12.09 13.91
C ARG A 133 -1.15 -10.60 14.29
N PRO A 134 -1.70 -9.75 13.40
CA PRO A 134 -1.74 -8.31 13.60
C PRO A 134 -2.66 -7.91 14.78
N ASP A 135 -2.39 -6.75 15.36
CA ASP A 135 -3.18 -6.20 16.48
C ASP A 135 -4.46 -5.51 16.00
N VAL A 136 -4.42 -4.97 14.77
CA VAL A 136 -5.56 -4.28 14.15
C VAL A 136 -5.74 -4.76 12.73
N LEU A 137 -6.95 -5.20 12.39
CA LEU A 137 -7.37 -5.52 11.03
C LEU A 137 -8.25 -4.41 10.47
N VAL A 138 -7.81 -3.77 9.39
CA VAL A 138 -8.55 -2.69 8.73
C VAL A 138 -9.15 -3.20 7.42
N LYS A 139 -10.42 -2.86 7.20
CA LYS A 139 -11.16 -3.12 5.95
C LYS A 139 -11.98 -1.91 5.52
N GLY A 140 -12.24 -1.82 4.21
CA GLY A 140 -13.21 -0.87 3.68
C GLY A 140 -14.63 -1.18 4.19
N ALA A 141 -15.44 -0.15 4.40
CA ALA A 141 -16.80 -0.26 4.95
C ALA A 141 -17.80 -1.04 4.07
N ASP A 142 -17.43 -1.38 2.83
CA ASP A 142 -18.25 -2.16 1.89
C ASP A 142 -18.50 -3.61 2.33
N TRP A 143 -17.77 -4.08 3.35
CA TRP A 143 -17.91 -5.44 3.87
C TRP A 143 -18.72 -5.44 5.17
N ALA A 144 -19.72 -6.33 5.23
CA ALA A 144 -20.37 -6.68 6.48
C ALA A 144 -19.32 -7.18 7.48
N GLU A 145 -19.45 -6.81 8.75
CA GLU A 145 -18.44 -7.10 9.77
C GLU A 145 -18.17 -8.61 9.93
N ASP A 146 -19.20 -9.43 9.73
CA ASP A 146 -19.15 -10.90 9.79
C ASP A 146 -18.54 -11.53 8.53
N ALA A 147 -18.38 -10.77 7.45
CA ALA A 147 -17.76 -11.23 6.20
C ALA A 147 -16.26 -10.89 6.13
N ILE A 148 -15.70 -10.22 7.15
CA ILE A 148 -14.28 -9.86 7.18
C ILE A 148 -13.44 -11.07 7.55
N VAL A 149 -12.80 -11.67 6.53
CA VAL A 149 -11.86 -12.78 6.71
C VAL A 149 -10.77 -12.41 7.73
N GLY A 150 -10.60 -13.27 8.75
CA GLY A 150 -9.61 -13.10 9.81
C GLY A 150 -10.07 -12.25 11.00
N ALA A 151 -11.30 -11.71 10.97
CA ALA A 151 -11.85 -10.91 12.08
C ALA A 151 -11.86 -11.70 13.40
N ASP A 152 -12.35 -12.94 13.39
CA ASP A 152 -12.43 -13.79 14.58
C ASP A 152 -11.06 -14.11 15.16
N LEU A 153 -10.08 -14.39 14.29
CA LEU A 153 -8.70 -14.67 14.70
C LEU A 153 -8.06 -13.46 15.39
N VAL A 154 -8.27 -12.26 14.84
CA VAL A 154 -7.73 -11.02 15.42
C VAL A 154 -8.41 -10.71 16.76
N ARG A 155 -9.75 -10.82 16.83
CA ARG A 155 -10.52 -10.58 18.06
C ARG A 155 -10.20 -11.59 19.17
N ALA A 156 -10.09 -12.87 18.84
CA ALA A 156 -9.77 -13.94 19.79
C ALA A 156 -8.41 -13.73 20.48
N ARG A 157 -7.53 -12.92 19.89
CA ARG A 157 -6.21 -12.55 20.42
C ARG A 157 -6.19 -11.20 21.12
N GLY A 158 -7.35 -10.57 21.33
CA GLY A 158 -7.47 -9.24 21.93
C GLY A 158 -7.17 -8.08 20.96
N GLY A 159 -7.01 -8.36 19.67
CA GLY A 159 -6.95 -7.34 18.63
C GLY A 159 -8.34 -6.78 18.30
N ARG A 160 -8.38 -5.79 17.40
CA ARG A 160 -9.64 -5.18 16.94
C ARG A 160 -9.76 -5.12 15.43
N VAL A 161 -11.00 -5.05 14.96
CA VAL A 161 -11.33 -4.88 13.55
C VAL A 161 -11.88 -3.48 13.36
N VAL A 162 -11.36 -2.75 12.36
CA VAL A 162 -11.76 -1.38 12.04
C VAL A 162 -12.27 -1.32 10.61
N ARG A 163 -13.43 -0.70 10.45
CA ARG A 163 -14.04 -0.43 9.15
C ARG A 163 -13.82 1.03 8.79
N VAL A 164 -13.15 1.27 7.67
CA VAL A 164 -12.88 2.62 7.15
C VAL A 164 -13.85 2.91 6.01
N PRO A 165 -14.61 4.02 6.05
CA PRO A 165 -15.47 4.43 4.94
C PRO A 165 -14.66 4.56 3.65
N LEU A 166 -15.15 3.94 2.57
CA LEU A 166 -14.59 4.16 1.24
C LEU A 166 -15.22 5.40 0.60
N VAL A 167 -14.49 6.02 -0.32
CA VAL A 167 -14.98 7.16 -1.11
C VAL A 167 -15.56 6.61 -2.41
N PRO A 168 -16.90 6.52 -2.55
CA PRO A 168 -17.55 5.75 -3.62
C PRO A 168 -17.20 6.24 -5.03
N GLU A 169 -16.92 7.54 -5.18
CA GLU A 169 -16.63 8.17 -6.47
C GLU A 169 -15.21 7.86 -6.98
N LEU A 170 -14.37 7.20 -6.17
CA LEU A 170 -12.97 6.92 -6.47
C LEU A 170 -12.74 5.41 -6.49
N SER A 171 -12.78 4.82 -7.69
CA SER A 171 -12.44 3.41 -7.91
C SER A 171 -11.60 3.21 -9.16
N THR A 172 -10.83 2.13 -9.20
CA THR A 172 -10.10 1.71 -10.40
C THR A 172 -11.03 1.50 -11.59
N THR A 173 -12.25 0.98 -11.37
CA THR A 173 -13.25 0.81 -12.42
C THR A 173 -13.66 2.17 -12.99
N ALA A 174 -13.98 3.15 -12.13
CA ALA A 174 -14.34 4.49 -12.58
C ALA A 174 -13.22 5.20 -13.36
N VAL A 175 -11.94 4.94 -13.02
CA VAL A 175 -10.79 5.43 -13.79
C VAL A 175 -10.76 4.79 -15.18
N VAL A 176 -10.91 3.46 -15.26
CA VAL A 176 -10.90 2.74 -16.54
C VAL A 176 -12.09 3.15 -17.41
N ASP A 177 -13.29 3.25 -16.86
CA ASP A 177 -14.48 3.68 -17.60
C ASP A 177 -14.30 5.10 -18.16
N ARG A 178 -13.69 6.01 -17.38
CA ARG A 178 -13.36 7.36 -17.84
C ARG A 178 -12.33 7.36 -18.97
N ILE A 179 -11.35 6.47 -18.94
CA ILE A 179 -10.37 6.29 -20.02
C ILE A 179 -11.09 5.80 -21.28
N LEU A 180 -11.94 4.78 -21.17
CA LEU A 180 -12.70 4.22 -22.30
C LEU A 180 -13.69 5.24 -22.90
N GLN A 181 -14.34 6.06 -22.09
CA GLN A 181 -15.25 7.11 -22.55
C GLN A 181 -14.52 8.24 -23.29
N ARG A 182 -13.28 8.56 -22.90
CA ARG A 182 -12.47 9.64 -23.51
C ARG A 182 -11.64 9.17 -24.69
N GLY A 183 -11.25 7.91 -24.70
CA GLY A 183 -10.52 7.27 -25.79
C GLY A 183 -11.46 6.91 -26.94
N GLY A 184 -11.67 7.86 -27.86
CA GLY A 184 -12.07 7.49 -29.23
C GLY A 184 -11.01 6.58 -29.89
N PRO A 185 -11.28 6.01 -31.09
CA PRO A 185 -10.39 5.04 -31.73
C PRO A 185 -8.95 5.54 -31.76
N ALA A 186 -8.02 4.67 -31.37
CA ALA A 186 -6.62 5.00 -31.17
C ALA A 186 -6.04 5.73 -32.38
N SER A 187 -5.75 7.03 -32.24
CA SER A 187 -4.82 7.70 -33.14
C SER A 187 -3.44 7.15 -32.82
N SER A 188 -2.93 6.27 -33.69
CA SER A 188 -1.58 5.76 -33.57
C SER A 188 -0.61 6.94 -33.61
N LYS A 189 0.19 7.07 -32.56
CA LYS A 189 1.47 7.78 -32.64
C LYS A 189 2.48 6.94 -31.90
N ASP A 190 3.54 6.64 -32.64
CA ASP A 190 4.70 5.82 -32.31
C ASP A 190 5.41 6.25 -31.02
#